data_AF-A0A0C1Y614-F1
#
_entry.id   AF-A0A0C1Y614-F1
#
_cell.length_a   1.000
_cell.length_b   1.000
_cell.length_c   1.000
_cell.angle_alpha   90.00
_cell.angle_beta   90.00
_cell.angle_gamma   90.00
#
_symmetry.space_group_name_H-M   'P 1'
#
loop_
_entity.id
_entity.type
_entity.pdbx_description
1 polymer ?
#
loop_
_entity_poly.entity_id
_entity_poly.type
_entity_poly.pdbx_seq_one_letter_code
_entity_poly.pdbx_strand_id
1 'polypeptide(L)' 'MARVTVEIDEEFLADIRARFRVETDEAAVRAAVVDAAKYQRRQEFFDAIDSGTVDLTYDSRNDHGHGRSAA' A
#
# COMPACT_ATOMS: atom_id res chain seq x y z
N MET A 1 -14.50 -15.18 -9.85
CA MET A 1 -13.03 -15.01 -9.79
C MET A 1 -12.50 -15.02 -11.21
N ALA A 2 -11.58 -14.12 -11.55
CA ALA A 2 -10.90 -14.15 -12.84
C ALA A 2 -9.68 -15.09 -12.74
N ARG A 3 -9.44 -15.87 -13.80
CA ARG A 3 -8.25 -16.71 -13.93
C ARG A 3 -7.37 -16.10 -15.02
N VAL A 4 -6.10 -15.87 -14.70
CA VAL A 4 -5.11 -15.33 -15.62
C VAL A 4 -3.94 -16.32 -15.67
N THR A 5 -3.42 -16.57 -16.87
CA THR A 5 -2.20 -17.35 -17.09
C THR A 5 -1.11 -16.39 -17.54
N VAL A 6 0.07 -16.50 -16.94
CA VAL A 6 1.24 -15.67 -17.25
C VAL A 6 2.47 -16.56 -17.33
N GLU A 7 3.40 -16.22 -18.20
CA GLU A 7 4.72 -16.85 -18.26
C GLU A 7 5.68 -16.06 -17.39
N ILE A 8 6.40 -16.76 -16.53
CA ILE A 8 7.35 -16.19 -15.57
C ILE A 8 8.61 -17.05 -15.61
N ASP A 9 9.76 -16.38 -15.58
CA ASP A 9 11.05 -17.05 -15.46
C ASP A 9 11.13 -17.86 -14.15
N GLU A 10 11.71 -19.07 -14.21
CA GLU A 10 11.75 -20.00 -13.09
C GLU A 10 12.65 -19.50 -11.95
N GLU A 11 13.78 -18.86 -12.29
CA GLU A 11 14.70 -18.29 -11.30
C GLU A 11 13.99 -17.16 -10.54
N PHE A 12 13.32 -16.27 -11.27
CA PHE A 12 12.54 -15.21 -10.66
C PHE A 12 11.40 -15.74 -9.78
N LEU A 13 10.72 -16.80 -10.22
CA LEU A 13 9.65 -17.42 -9.43
C LEU A 13 10.17 -18.08 -8.14
N ALA A 14 11.35 -18.70 -8.20
CA ALA A 14 12.04 -19.23 -7.03
C ALA A 14 12.43 -18.13 -6.04
N ASP A 15 12.92 -17.00 -6.52
CA ASP A 15 13.24 -15.83 -5.70
C ASP A 15 12.01 -15.27 -4.98
N ILE A 16 10.87 -15.19 -5.68
CA ILE A 16 9.61 -14.76 -5.06
C ILE A 16 9.18 -15.75 -3.97
N ARG A 17 9.23 -17.06 -4.24
CA ARG A 17 8.94 -18.09 -3.23
C ARG A 17 9.80 -17.95 -2.00
N ALA A 18 11.11 -17.78 -2.18
CA ALA A 18 12.07 -17.58 -1.09
C ALA A 18 11.78 -16.29 -0.31
N ARG A 19 11.53 -15.17 -1.01
CA ARG A 19 11.24 -13.87 -0.40
C ARG A 19 9.98 -13.90 0.46
N PHE A 20 8.91 -14.54 -0.02
CA PHE A 20 7.64 -14.62 0.71
C PHE A 20 7.51 -15.85 1.60
N ARG A 21 8.52 -16.74 1.59
CA ARG A 21 8.56 -18.00 2.38
C ARG A 21 7.33 -18.88 2.11
N VAL A 22 7.02 -19.07 0.84
CA VAL A 22 5.88 -19.90 0.40
C VAL A 22 6.37 -20.97 -0.56
N GLU A 23 5.68 -22.11 -0.53
CA GLU A 23 6.07 -23.30 -1.31
C GLU A 23 5.42 -23.33 -2.70
N THR A 24 4.29 -22.64 -2.89
CA THR A 24 3.52 -22.71 -4.16
C THR A 24 3.67 -21.45 -5.00
N ASP A 25 3.72 -21.64 -6.32
CA ASP A 25 3.80 -20.56 -7.31
C ASP A 25 2.60 -19.61 -7.22
N GLU A 26 1.39 -20.16 -7.03
CA GLU A 26 0.20 -19.34 -6.88
C GLU A 26 0.29 -18.43 -5.65
N ALA A 27 0.73 -18.96 -4.51
CA ALA A 27 0.89 -18.17 -3.29
C ALA A 27 1.98 -17.10 -3.46
N ALA A 28 3.08 -17.43 -4.13
CA ALA A 28 4.18 -16.53 -4.43
C ALA A 28 3.71 -15.35 -5.29
N VAL A 29 3.07 -15.64 -6.43
CA VAL A 29 2.55 -14.61 -7.35
C VAL A 29 1.47 -13.77 -6.67
N ARG A 30 0.54 -14.39 -5.93
CA ARG A 30 -0.49 -13.67 -5.19
C ARG A 30 0.11 -12.71 -4.17
N ALA A 31 1.10 -13.16 -3.39
CA ALA A 31 1.78 -12.34 -2.39
C ALA A 31 2.51 -11.16 -3.05
N ALA A 32 3.23 -11.42 -4.14
CA ALA A 32 3.96 -10.40 -4.89
C ALA A 32 3.03 -9.33 -5.48
N VAL A 33 1.92 -9.72 -6.12
CA VAL A 33 0.95 -8.79 -6.70
C VAL A 33 0.29 -7.92 -5.62
N VAL A 34 -0.06 -8.53 -4.48
CA VAL A 34 -0.64 -7.78 -3.35
C VAL A 34 0.36 -6.80 -2.76
N ASP A 35 1.63 -7.20 -2.61
CA ASP A 35 2.68 -6.32 -2.08
C ASP A 35 2.97 -5.16 -3.04
N ALA A 36 3.05 -5.43 -4.35
CA ALA A 36 3.23 -4.42 -5.38
C ALA A 36 2.08 -3.40 -5.38
N ALA A 37 0.83 -3.86 -5.30
CA ALA A 37 -0.33 -2.97 -5.21
C ALA A 37 -0.31 -2.09 -3.95
N LYS A 38 0.13 -2.63 -2.81
CA LYS A 38 0.32 -1.84 -1.57
C LYS A 38 1.46 -0.86 -1.69
N TYR A 39 2.54 -1.23 -2.35
CA TYR A 39 3.68 -0.35 -2.59
C TYR A 39 3.28 0.85 -3.45
N GLN A 40 2.57 0.60 -4.56
CA GLN A 40 2.05 1.66 -5.43
C GLN A 40 1.13 2.63 -4.67
N ARG A 41 0.15 2.11 -3.92
CA ARG A 41 -0.76 2.95 -3.11
C ARG A 41 -0.02 3.78 -2.07
N ARG A 42 1.06 3.25 -1.47
CA ARG A 42 1.89 4.01 -0.54
C ARG A 42 2.62 5.13 -1.25
N GLN A 43 3.18 4.89 -2.43
CA GLN A 43 3.80 5.95 -3.23
C GLN A 43 2.80 7.05 -3.58
N GLU A 44 1.62 6.67 -4.11
CA GLU A 44 0.56 7.63 -4.43
C GLU A 44 0.13 8.45 -3.21
N PHE A 45 0.09 7.83 -2.02
CA PHE A 45 -0.20 8.51 -0.77
C PHE A 45 0.90 9.49 -0.36
N PHE A 46 2.18 9.10 -0.47
CA PHE A 46 3.31 10.00 -0.20
C PHE A 46 3.35 11.17 -1.19
N ASP A 47 3.12 10.92 -2.47
CA ASP A 47 3.01 11.98 -3.49
C ASP A 47 1.84 12.93 -3.19
N ALA A 48 0.72 12.41 -2.65
CA ALA A 48 -0.42 13.23 -2.23
C ALA A 48 -0.08 14.11 -1.01
N ILE A 49 0.77 13.64 -0.10
CA ILE A 49 1.28 14.43 1.03
C ILE A 49 2.23 15.52 0.53
N ASP A 50 3.21 15.15 -0.30
CA ASP A 50 4.23 16.09 -0.80
C ASP A 50 3.62 17.17 -1.72
N SER A 51 2.56 16.82 -2.48
CA SER A 51 1.81 17.80 -3.28
C SER A 51 0.90 18.72 -2.45
N GLY A 52 0.80 18.50 -1.13
CA GLY A 52 -0.09 19.25 -0.24
C GLY A 52 -1.57 18.93 -0.43
N THR A 53 -1.90 17.87 -1.19
CA THR A 53 -3.27 17.36 -1.34
C THR A 53 -3.77 16.69 -0.06
N VAL A 54 -2.85 16.05 0.67
CA VAL A 54 -3.09 15.46 1.99
C VAL A 54 -2.26 16.23 3.01
N ASP A 55 -2.91 16.99 3.88
CA ASP A 55 -2.24 17.69 4.98
C ASP A 55 -2.23 16.83 6.25
N LEU A 56 -1.05 16.32 6.62
CA LEU A 56 -0.85 15.52 7.83
C LEU A 56 -0.47 16.37 9.07
N THR A 57 -0.40 17.71 8.93
CA THR A 57 -0.06 18.61 10.04
C THR A 57 -1.26 18.97 10.91
N TYR A 58 -2.48 18.61 10.47
CA TYR A 58 -3.71 18.78 11.22
C TYR A 58 -3.77 17.83 12.43
N ASP A 59 -3.47 18.36 13.61
CA ASP A 59 -3.69 17.68 14.89
C ASP A 59 -5.08 18.00 15.45
N SER A 60 -6.03 17.07 15.24
CA SER A 60 -7.40 17.18 15.75
C SER A 60 -7.51 17.12 17.29
N ARG A 61 -6.44 16.75 18.00
CA ARG A 61 -6.41 16.76 19.47
C ARG A 61 -6.01 18.12 20.03
N ASN A 62 -5.42 18.97 19.21
CA ASN A 62 -5.04 20.34 19.57
C ASN A 62 -6.14 21.37 19.22
N ASP A 63 -7.27 20.91 18.66
CA ASP A 63 -8.48 21.72 18.48
C ASP A 63 -9.27 21.82 19.80
N HIS A 64 -8.64 22.40 20.81
CA HIS A 64 -9.29 22.83 22.04
C HIS A 64 -9.42 24.34 22.05
N GLY A 65 -10.46 24.81 21.35
CA GLY A 65 -11.22 25.99 21.75
C GLY A 65 -11.02 27.23 20.90
N HIS A 66 -12.05 27.56 20.11
CA HIS A 66 -12.59 28.93 20.01
C HIS A 66 -14.01 28.92 19.42
N GLY A 67 -14.96 28.29 20.14
CA GLY A 67 -16.40 28.43 19.92
C GLY A 67 -16.99 29.40 20.94
N ARG A 68 -17.24 30.63 20.52
CA ARG A 68 -17.64 31.79 21.31
C ARG A 68 -18.90 31.54 22.17
N SER A 69 -18.80 31.98 23.43
CA SER A 69 -19.94 32.42 24.23
C SER A 69 -20.65 33.58 23.50
N ALA A 70 -21.93 33.41 23.22
CA ALA A 70 -22.92 34.45 22.94
C ALA A 70 -24.19 33.98 23.66
N ALA A 71 -24.47 34.52 24.83
CA ALA A 71 -25.28 35.74 25.06
C ALA A 71 -26.77 35.48 24.81
#